data_AF-A0A2N1RVC9-F1
#
_entry.id   AF-A0A2N1RVC9-F1
#
_cell.length_a   1.000
_cell.length_b   1.000
_cell.length_c   1.000
_cell.angle_alpha   90.00
_cell.angle_beta   90.00
_cell.angle_gamma   90.00
#
_symmetry.space_group_name_H-M   'P 1'
#
loop_
_entity.id
_entity.type
_entity.pdbx_description
1 polymer ?
#
loop_
_entity_poly.entity_id
_entity_poly.type
_entity_poly.pdbx_seq_one_letter_code
_entity_poly.pdbx_strand_id
1 'polypeptide(L)'
;MIRFDGYDEVIERVYRFNQEHVFQYWDKLLDSEKIELLKDLSTINFPLLKQIYSHTGDEEKIEFIPAPFIPVPVTDKDKLVFEDAKRRGEAHIREGRVAAFLVAGGQGSRLGYDGPKGKFPIGPVSGKTLFHFHAEKIKASENKYGTSIPFLIMTSRDNHTDTEIFFKKQNFFGLDPANVHLFPEYL
;
A
#
# COMPACT_ATOMS: atom_id res chain seq x y z
N MET A 1 -14.19 -15.16 31.93
CA MET A 1 -14.14 -13.99 31.04
C MET A 1 -13.53 -12.85 31.83
N ILE A 2 -12.48 -12.21 31.30
CA ILE A 2 -11.87 -11.04 31.96
C ILE A 2 -12.83 -9.83 31.95
N ARG A 3 -12.52 -8.80 32.76
CA ARG A 3 -13.24 -7.51 32.76
C ARG A 3 -12.25 -6.36 32.82
N PHE A 4 -12.57 -5.28 32.13
CA PHE A 4 -11.82 -4.04 32.15
C PHE A 4 -12.74 -2.88 31.78
N ASP A 5 -12.89 -1.94 32.71
CA ASP A 5 -13.90 -0.89 32.61
C ASP A 5 -13.75 -0.08 31.30
N GLY A 6 -14.86 0.10 30.60
CA GLY A 6 -14.91 0.83 29.33
C GLY A 6 -14.59 0.01 28.08
N TYR A 7 -14.29 -1.29 28.22
CA TYR A 7 -13.94 -2.17 27.11
C TYR A 7 -14.71 -3.49 27.07
N ASP A 8 -15.77 -3.62 27.85
CA ASP A 8 -16.56 -4.86 27.96
C ASP A 8 -17.04 -5.38 26.61
N GLU A 9 -17.49 -4.51 25.70
CA GLU A 9 -17.95 -4.90 24.36
C GLU A 9 -16.84 -5.56 23.54
N VAL A 10 -15.62 -5.01 23.57
CA VAL A 10 -14.47 -5.56 22.83
C VAL A 10 -14.10 -6.92 23.40
N ILE A 11 -14.09 -7.06 24.72
CA ILE A 11 -13.78 -8.31 25.40
C ILE A 11 -14.87 -9.35 25.05
N GLU A 12 -16.16 -9.00 25.18
CA GLU A 12 -17.29 -9.87 24.82
C GLU A 12 -17.18 -10.36 23.38
N ARG A 13 -16.82 -9.47 22.45
CA ARG A 13 -16.62 -9.82 21.05
C ARG A 13 -15.50 -10.85 20.88
N VAL A 14 -14.35 -10.67 21.53
CA VAL A 14 -13.23 -11.63 21.44
C VAL A 14 -13.65 -13.02 21.91
N TYR A 15 -14.35 -13.13 23.05
CA TYR A 15 -14.85 -14.41 23.55
C TYR A 15 -15.94 -15.01 22.64
N ARG A 16 -16.84 -14.19 22.09
CA ARG A 16 -17.89 -14.64 21.15
C ARG A 16 -17.32 -15.30 19.89
N PHE A 17 -16.13 -14.88 19.47
CA PHE A 17 -15.43 -15.43 18.31
C PHE A 17 -14.38 -16.50 18.67
N ASN A 18 -14.38 -16.99 19.92
CA ASN A 18 -13.46 -18.02 20.44
C ASN A 18 -11.98 -17.63 20.27
N GLN A 19 -11.65 -16.36 20.50
CA GLN A 19 -10.29 -15.81 20.38
C GLN A 19 -9.69 -15.45 21.75
N GLU A 20 -10.17 -16.04 22.84
CA GLU A 20 -9.76 -15.69 24.21
C GLU A 20 -8.29 -15.96 24.53
N HIS A 21 -7.59 -16.73 23.68
CA HIS A 21 -6.16 -16.99 23.81
C HIS A 21 -5.32 -15.70 23.77
N VAL A 22 -5.81 -14.61 23.14
CA VAL A 22 -5.13 -13.30 23.16
C VAL A 22 -5.01 -12.72 24.57
N PHE A 23 -5.81 -13.21 25.53
CA PHE A 23 -5.78 -12.80 26.93
C PHE A 23 -4.97 -13.74 27.83
N GLN A 24 -4.22 -14.71 27.28
CA GLN A 24 -3.47 -15.71 28.07
C GLN A 24 -2.54 -15.10 29.14
N TYR A 25 -1.98 -13.92 28.87
CA TYR A 25 -1.06 -13.24 29.79
C TYR A 25 -1.64 -11.96 30.39
N TRP A 26 -2.96 -11.81 30.38
CA TRP A 26 -3.67 -10.60 30.82
C TRP A 26 -3.25 -10.12 32.23
N ASP A 27 -3.08 -11.05 33.17
CA ASP A 27 -2.72 -10.74 34.56
C ASP A 27 -1.27 -10.28 34.74
N LYS A 28 -0.43 -10.43 33.71
CA LYS A 28 0.96 -9.95 33.70
C LYS A 28 1.11 -8.55 33.11
N LEU A 29 0.06 -8.02 32.50
CA LEU A 29 0.08 -6.71 31.85
C LEU A 29 -0.22 -5.59 32.84
N LEU A 30 0.47 -4.46 32.64
CA LEU A 30 0.12 -3.18 33.24
C LEU A 30 -1.18 -2.65 32.62
N ASP A 31 -1.87 -1.76 33.32
CA ASP A 31 -3.12 -1.20 32.82
C ASP A 31 -2.95 -0.40 31.52
N SER A 32 -1.79 0.24 31.31
CA SER A 32 -1.45 0.88 30.04
C SER A 32 -1.37 -0.12 28.88
N GLU A 33 -0.72 -1.27 29.11
CA GLU A 33 -0.55 -2.32 28.10
C GLU A 33 -1.89 -3.02 27.80
N LYS A 34 -2.74 -3.20 28.82
CA LYS A 34 -4.11 -3.68 28.66
C LYS A 34 -4.94 -2.76 27.77
N ILE A 35 -4.85 -1.44 28.01
CA ILE A 35 -5.55 -0.43 27.20
C ILE A 35 -5.06 -0.47 25.74
N GLU A 36 -3.75 -0.59 25.51
CA GLU A 36 -3.20 -0.70 24.15
C GLU A 36 -3.70 -1.96 23.44
N LEU A 37 -3.61 -3.12 24.09
CA LEU A 37 -4.12 -4.38 23.54
C LEU A 37 -5.62 -4.27 23.20
N LEU A 38 -6.42 -3.70 24.09
CA LEU A 38 -7.86 -3.55 23.86
C LEU A 38 -8.18 -2.55 22.75
N LYS A 39 -7.38 -1.49 22.58
CA LYS A 39 -7.49 -0.58 21.43
C LYS A 39 -7.19 -1.32 20.13
N ASP A 40 -6.14 -2.14 20.09
CA ASP A 40 -5.84 -2.94 18.90
C ASP A 40 -6.98 -3.92 18.59
N LEU A 41 -7.44 -4.68 19.58
CA LEU A 41 -8.58 -5.61 19.43
C LEU A 41 -9.89 -4.90 19.02
N SER A 42 -10.06 -3.63 19.37
CA SER A 42 -11.22 -2.84 18.96
C SER A 42 -11.27 -2.61 17.44
N THR A 43 -10.10 -2.56 16.78
CA THR A 43 -9.98 -2.35 15.33
C THR A 43 -10.23 -3.61 14.50
N ILE A 44 -10.18 -4.80 15.12
CA ILE A 44 -10.30 -6.07 14.42
C ILE A 44 -11.77 -6.41 14.11
N ASN A 45 -12.06 -6.70 12.84
CA ASN A 45 -13.33 -7.26 12.39
C ASN A 45 -13.31 -8.80 12.51
N PHE A 46 -13.62 -9.30 13.71
CA PHE A 46 -13.69 -10.74 13.98
C PHE A 46 -14.67 -11.54 13.09
N PRO A 47 -15.88 -11.02 12.76
CA PRO A 47 -16.74 -11.67 11.78
C PRO A 47 -16.06 -11.91 10.43
N LEU A 48 -15.40 -10.87 9.89
CA LEU A 48 -14.67 -10.96 8.63
C LEU A 48 -13.50 -11.94 8.73
N LEU A 49 -12.74 -11.89 9.83
CA LEU A 49 -11.63 -12.80 10.05
C LEU A 49 -12.10 -14.26 10.03
N LYS A 50 -13.19 -14.58 10.75
CA LYS A 50 -13.78 -15.92 10.73
C LYS A 50 -14.19 -16.35 9.32
N GLN A 51 -14.77 -15.45 8.53
CA GLN A 51 -15.16 -15.72 7.14
C GLN A 51 -13.93 -15.96 6.24
N ILE A 52 -12.87 -15.17 6.35
CA ILE A 52 -11.65 -15.38 5.54
C ILE A 52 -11.04 -16.75 5.86
N TYR A 53 -10.92 -17.08 7.15
CA TYR A 53 -10.33 -18.34 7.59
C TYR A 53 -11.17 -19.57 7.24
N SER A 54 -12.50 -19.44 7.13
CA SER A 54 -13.34 -20.56 6.73
C SER A 54 -13.17 -20.96 5.27
N HIS A 55 -12.61 -20.08 4.42
CA HIS A 55 -12.39 -20.33 2.99
C HIS A 55 -10.92 -20.62 2.66
N THR A 56 -9.99 -20.42 3.60
CA THR A 56 -8.59 -20.85 3.43
C THR A 56 -8.49 -22.36 3.60
N GLY A 57 -8.49 -23.10 2.49
CA GLY A 57 -8.32 -24.56 2.49
C GLY A 57 -9.28 -25.31 1.57
N ASP A 58 -10.32 -24.64 1.07
CA ASP A 58 -11.15 -25.19 0.00
C ASP A 58 -10.39 -25.08 -1.32
N GLU A 59 -9.50 -26.04 -1.56
CA GLU A 59 -8.91 -26.26 -2.88
C GLU A 59 -10.00 -26.82 -3.80
N GLU A 60 -10.80 -25.94 -4.40
CA GLU A 60 -11.56 -26.32 -5.58
C GLU A 60 -10.56 -26.87 -6.61
N LYS A 61 -10.85 -28.06 -7.16
CA LYS A 61 -10.10 -28.63 -8.29
C LYS A 61 -10.39 -27.80 -9.54
N ILE A 62 -9.78 -26.63 -9.60
CA ILE A 62 -9.82 -25.74 -10.74
C ILE A 62 -8.73 -26.19 -11.70
N GLU A 63 -9.13 -26.48 -12.94
CA GLU A 63 -8.16 -26.73 -14.00
C GLU A 63 -7.49 -25.39 -14.36
N PHE A 64 -6.21 -25.24 -14.00
CA PHE A 64 -5.44 -24.04 -14.29
C PHE A 64 -5.09 -23.98 -15.78
N ILE A 65 -5.94 -23.34 -16.57
CA ILE A 65 -5.58 -22.91 -17.92
C ILE A 65 -4.92 -21.53 -17.88
N PRO A 66 -3.93 -21.26 -18.76
CA PRO A 66 -3.36 -19.92 -18.86
C PRO A 66 -4.44 -18.88 -19.18
N ALA A 67 -4.46 -17.77 -18.44
CA ALA A 67 -5.29 -16.63 -18.80
C ALA A 67 -4.90 -16.11 -20.19
N PRO A 68 -5.86 -15.56 -20.97
CA PRO A 68 -5.54 -14.86 -22.20
C PRO A 68 -4.48 -13.79 -21.94
N PHE A 69 -3.46 -13.71 -22.80
CA PHE A 69 -2.37 -12.75 -22.68
C PHE A 69 -2.13 -12.05 -24.02
N ILE A 70 -1.54 -10.85 -23.94
CA ILE A 70 -1.10 -10.10 -25.12
C ILE A 70 0.40 -10.39 -25.30
N PRO A 71 0.83 -11.06 -26.38
CA PRO A 71 2.23 -11.34 -26.62
C PRO A 71 3.01 -10.06 -26.98
N VAL A 72 4.33 -10.11 -26.83
CA VAL A 72 5.22 -9.09 -27.40
C VAL A 72 5.03 -9.07 -28.92
N PRO A 73 4.86 -7.89 -29.55
CA PRO A 73 4.56 -7.82 -30.97
C PRO A 73 5.73 -8.32 -31.82
N VAL A 74 5.47 -9.30 -32.69
CA VAL A 74 6.47 -9.87 -33.61
C VAL A 74 6.16 -9.49 -35.05
N THR A 75 4.89 -9.55 -35.45
CA THR A 75 4.45 -9.20 -36.80
C THR A 75 4.13 -7.71 -36.92
N ASP A 76 4.11 -7.19 -38.14
CA ASP A 76 3.74 -5.80 -38.37
C ASP A 76 2.28 -5.52 -37.98
N LYS A 77 1.40 -6.51 -38.09
CA LYS A 77 0.03 -6.42 -37.58
C LYS A 77 0.02 -6.24 -36.05
N ASP A 78 0.86 -6.98 -35.32
CA ASP A 78 0.94 -6.85 -33.85
C ASP A 78 1.50 -5.48 -33.45
N LYS A 79 2.49 -4.98 -34.20
CA LYS A 79 3.05 -3.63 -33.98
C LYS A 79 1.98 -2.56 -34.16
N LEU A 80 1.14 -2.66 -35.19
CA LEU A 80 0.03 -1.71 -35.41
C LEU A 80 -0.96 -1.70 -34.24
N VAL A 81 -1.28 -2.88 -33.67
CA VAL A 81 -2.15 -2.98 -32.48
C VAL A 81 -1.49 -2.31 -31.28
N PHE A 82 -0.18 -2.53 -31.08
CA PHE A 82 0.58 -1.92 -29.99
C PHE A 82 0.70 -0.40 -30.14
N GLU A 83 0.89 0.09 -31.37
CA GLU A 83 0.92 1.52 -31.70
C GLU A 83 -0.43 2.18 -31.43
N ASP A 84 -1.55 1.54 -31.80
CA ASP A 84 -2.88 2.05 -31.48
C ASP A 84 -3.12 2.08 -29.96
N ALA A 85 -2.74 1.02 -29.24
CA ALA A 85 -2.83 0.97 -27.78
C ALA A 85 -2.01 2.10 -27.13
N LYS A 86 -0.77 2.31 -27.61
CA LYS A 86 0.08 3.43 -27.17
C LYS A 86 -0.59 4.77 -27.45
N ARG A 87 -1.08 4.99 -28.66
CA ARG A 87 -1.77 6.23 -29.06
C ARG A 87 -2.96 6.51 -28.16
N ARG A 88 -3.79 5.51 -27.86
CA ARG A 88 -4.93 5.64 -26.94
C ARG A 88 -4.50 5.90 -25.50
N GLY A 89 -3.48 5.19 -25.00
CA GLY A 89 -2.91 5.44 -23.68
C GLY A 89 -2.38 6.86 -23.52
N GLU A 90 -1.62 7.36 -24.51
CA GLU A 90 -1.15 8.74 -24.50
C GLU A 90 -2.30 9.76 -24.57
N ALA A 91 -3.40 9.46 -25.27
CA ALA A 91 -4.59 10.30 -25.28
C ALA A 91 -5.22 10.39 -23.87
N HIS A 92 -5.38 9.27 -23.17
CA HIS A 92 -5.89 9.29 -21.80
C HIS A 92 -5.01 10.04 -20.81
N ILE A 93 -3.68 9.97 -20.98
CA ILE A 93 -2.77 10.80 -20.17
C ILE A 93 -3.04 12.28 -20.44
N ARG A 94 -3.04 12.72 -21.71
CA ARG A 94 -3.32 14.12 -22.10
C ARG A 94 -4.68 14.61 -21.59
N GLU A 95 -5.68 13.74 -21.57
CA GLU A 95 -7.03 14.02 -21.05
C GLU A 95 -7.11 14.07 -19.50
N GLY A 96 -6.02 13.84 -18.78
CA GLY A 96 -5.99 13.85 -17.32
C GLY A 96 -6.71 12.65 -16.68
N ARG A 97 -6.83 11.54 -17.40
CA ARG A 97 -7.57 10.33 -16.94
C ARG A 97 -6.69 9.28 -16.26
N VAL A 98 -5.44 9.62 -15.94
CA VAL A 98 -4.44 8.68 -15.42
C VAL A 98 -3.84 9.24 -14.12
N ALA A 99 -3.71 8.38 -13.12
CA ALA A 99 -2.97 8.63 -11.89
C ALA A 99 -1.89 7.57 -11.69
N ALA A 100 -0.80 7.94 -11.01
CA ALA A 100 0.22 7.00 -10.57
C ALA A 100 -0.09 6.56 -9.15
N PHE A 101 -0.22 5.24 -8.92
CA PHE A 101 -0.47 4.66 -7.61
C PHE A 101 0.75 3.86 -7.15
N LEU A 102 1.29 4.18 -5.98
CA LEU A 102 2.45 3.52 -5.39
C LEU A 102 2.11 2.92 -4.03
N VAL A 103 2.32 1.62 -3.90
CA VAL A 103 2.30 0.91 -2.61
C VAL A 103 3.67 1.06 -1.95
N ALA A 104 3.73 1.85 -0.89
CA ALA A 104 4.93 2.25 -0.16
C ALA A 104 4.91 1.87 1.34
N GLY A 105 4.05 0.94 1.76
CA GLY A 105 4.00 0.47 3.16
C GLY A 105 5.20 -0.36 3.62
N GLY A 106 6.07 -0.80 2.70
CA GLY A 106 7.23 -1.62 3.02
C GLY A 106 8.32 -0.88 3.78
N GLN A 107 8.81 -1.50 4.86
CA GLN A 107 10.06 -1.14 5.51
C GLN A 107 11.27 -1.66 4.71
N GLY A 108 12.38 -0.90 4.76
CA GLY A 108 13.64 -1.21 4.09
C GLY A 108 14.49 -2.29 4.78
N SER A 109 14.00 -2.94 5.85
CA SER A 109 14.80 -3.81 6.72
C SER A 109 15.51 -4.95 5.99
N ARG A 110 14.88 -5.57 4.98
CA ARG A 110 15.51 -6.61 4.14
C ARG A 110 16.67 -6.10 3.27
N LEU A 111 16.76 -4.79 3.06
CA LEU A 111 17.85 -4.12 2.36
C LEU A 111 18.92 -3.59 3.33
N GLY A 112 18.81 -3.89 4.63
CA GLY A 112 19.66 -3.30 5.67
C GLY A 112 19.42 -1.81 5.88
N TYR A 113 18.24 -1.29 5.49
CA TYR A 113 17.87 0.11 5.64
C TYR A 113 16.80 0.28 6.71
N ASP A 114 17.08 1.13 7.70
CA ASP A 114 16.14 1.45 8.76
C ASP A 114 15.26 2.64 8.34
N GLY A 115 14.04 2.34 7.91
CA GLY A 115 13.05 3.32 7.46
C GLY A 115 12.28 2.92 6.20
N PRO A 116 11.39 3.80 5.71
CA PRO A 116 10.56 3.57 4.53
C PRO A 116 11.41 3.15 3.32
N LYS A 117 11.06 2.05 2.67
CA LYS A 117 11.82 1.52 1.52
C LYS A 117 11.98 2.55 0.39
N GLY A 118 11.00 3.43 0.19
CA GLY A 118 11.08 4.47 -0.83
C GLY A 118 12.21 5.50 -0.62
N LYS A 119 12.73 5.63 0.62
CA LYS A 119 13.90 6.46 0.95
C LYS A 119 15.23 5.77 0.66
N PHE A 120 15.22 4.49 0.30
CA PHE A 120 16.45 3.76 0.00
C PHE A 120 17.15 4.35 -1.25
N PRO A 121 18.43 4.75 -1.16
CA PRO A 121 19.19 5.27 -2.29
C PRO A 121 19.50 4.15 -3.28
N ILE A 122 19.11 4.34 -4.54
CA ILE A 122 19.38 3.38 -5.62
C ILE A 122 20.19 3.99 -6.78
N GLY A 123 20.41 5.30 -6.77
CA GLY A 123 21.27 5.98 -7.73
C GLY A 123 22.74 5.92 -7.28
N PRO A 124 23.61 5.09 -7.89
CA PRO A 124 25.00 4.93 -7.43
C PRO A 124 25.83 6.21 -7.58
N VAL A 125 25.49 7.06 -8.56
CA VAL A 125 26.17 8.34 -8.81
C VAL A 125 25.38 9.51 -8.22
N SER A 126 24.05 9.51 -8.42
CA SER A 126 23.19 10.63 -8.04
C SER A 126 22.75 10.61 -6.57
N GLY A 127 22.88 9.47 -5.87
CA GLY A 127 22.32 9.27 -4.54
C GLY A 127 20.79 9.25 -4.50
N LYS A 128 20.10 9.30 -5.65
CA LYS A 128 18.64 9.39 -5.73
C LYS A 128 17.97 8.15 -5.13
N THR A 129 16.88 8.39 -4.43
CA THR A 129 16.08 7.35 -3.78
C THR A 129 15.05 6.75 -4.74
N LEU A 130 14.41 5.64 -4.35
CA LEU A 130 13.28 5.08 -5.11
C LEU A 130 12.16 6.10 -5.34
N PHE A 131 11.78 6.87 -4.31
CA PHE A 131 10.77 7.94 -4.45
C PHE A 131 11.17 9.00 -5.48
N HIS A 132 12.44 9.42 -5.50
CA HIS A 132 12.95 10.36 -6.51
C HIS A 132 12.74 9.82 -7.92
N PHE A 133 13.12 8.57 -8.18
CA PHE A 133 12.98 7.99 -9.52
C PHE A 133 11.52 7.87 -9.97
N HIS A 134 10.60 7.56 -9.07
CA HIS A 134 9.17 7.56 -9.41
C HIS A 134 8.66 8.98 -9.71
N ALA A 135 9.01 9.96 -8.88
CA ALA A 135 8.59 11.34 -9.09
C ALA A 135 9.16 11.95 -10.38
N GLU A 136 10.42 11.66 -10.73
CA GLU A 136 10.99 12.13 -12.00
C GLU A 136 10.34 11.51 -13.24
N LYS A 137 9.94 10.24 -13.18
CA LYS A 137 9.16 9.60 -14.26
C LYS A 137 7.80 10.27 -14.45
N ILE A 138 7.15 10.61 -13.34
CA ILE A 138 5.88 11.36 -13.35
C ILE A 138 6.12 12.74 -13.96
N LYS A 139 7.10 13.51 -13.45
CA LYS A 139 7.42 14.84 -13.97
C LYS A 139 7.78 14.84 -15.46
N ALA A 140 8.56 13.87 -15.91
CA ALA A 140 8.88 13.71 -17.32
C ALA A 140 7.64 13.45 -18.17
N SER A 141 6.67 12.69 -17.64
CA SER A 141 5.39 12.42 -18.30
C SER A 141 4.50 13.66 -18.31
N GLU A 142 4.42 14.41 -17.20
CA GLU A 142 3.71 15.69 -17.14
C GLU A 142 4.24 16.68 -18.20
N ASN A 143 5.56 16.83 -18.27
CA ASN A 143 6.22 17.68 -19.26
C ASN A 143 5.97 17.21 -20.70
N LYS A 144 6.01 15.90 -20.94
CA LYS A 144 5.82 15.32 -22.28
C LYS A 144 4.39 15.50 -22.78
N TYR A 145 3.40 15.38 -21.91
CA TYR A 145 1.98 15.38 -22.29
C TYR A 145 1.24 16.67 -21.94
N GLY A 146 1.88 17.61 -21.26
CA GLY A 146 1.30 18.92 -20.92
C GLY A 146 0.12 18.82 -19.96
N THR A 147 0.16 17.87 -19.03
CA THR A 147 -0.93 17.56 -18.09
C THR A 147 -0.38 17.15 -16.73
N SER A 148 -1.16 17.34 -15.67
CA SER A 148 -0.79 16.88 -14.32
C SER A 148 -1.14 15.42 -14.12
N ILE A 149 -0.29 14.68 -13.41
CA ILE A 149 -0.53 13.27 -13.09
C ILE A 149 -0.53 13.12 -11.57
N PRO A 150 -1.70 12.88 -10.94
CA PRO A 150 -1.77 12.66 -9.50
C PRO A 150 -0.88 11.49 -9.07
N PHE A 151 -0.10 11.70 -8.02
CA PHE A 151 0.74 10.70 -7.41
C PHE A 151 0.16 10.27 -6.07
N LEU A 152 -0.49 9.11 -6.06
CA LEU A 152 -1.13 8.48 -4.91
C LEU A 152 -0.14 7.52 -4.26
N ILE A 153 0.25 7.77 -3.01
CA ILE A 153 1.25 7.00 -2.29
C ILE A 153 0.61 6.41 -1.04
N MET A 154 0.39 5.09 -1.06
CA MET A 154 -0.13 4.34 0.06
C MET A 154 1.01 3.92 1.00
N THR A 155 1.03 4.44 2.21
CA THR A 155 2.05 4.15 3.24
C THR A 155 1.50 3.18 4.28
N SER A 156 2.36 2.61 5.13
CA SER A 156 1.90 1.96 6.37
C SER A 156 1.72 3.02 7.45
N ARG A 157 1.01 2.68 8.53
CA ARG A 157 0.89 3.61 9.68
C ARG A 157 2.27 3.95 10.27
N ASP A 158 3.13 2.95 10.38
CA ASP A 158 4.47 3.09 10.97
C ASP A 158 5.38 4.01 10.17
N ASN A 159 5.17 4.11 8.85
CA ASN A 159 6.09 4.79 7.96
C ASN A 159 5.49 6.07 7.32
N HIS A 160 4.22 6.36 7.58
CA HIS A 160 3.50 7.49 7.00
C HIS A 160 4.17 8.83 7.33
N THR A 161 4.31 9.15 8.62
CA THR A 161 4.86 10.43 9.08
C THR A 161 6.27 10.69 8.56
N ASP A 162 7.15 9.68 8.61
CA ASP A 162 8.51 9.81 8.07
C ASP A 162 8.50 10.02 6.55
N THR A 163 7.60 9.36 5.83
CA THR A 163 7.44 9.55 4.38
C THR A 163 6.96 10.96 4.05
N GLU A 164 5.97 11.50 4.76
CA GLU A 164 5.51 12.88 4.57
C GLU A 164 6.62 13.91 4.81
N ILE A 165 7.35 13.76 5.91
CA ILE A 165 8.48 14.63 6.26
C ILE A 165 9.54 14.57 5.15
N PHE A 166 9.83 13.37 4.64
CA PHE A 166 10.80 13.19 3.57
C PHE A 166 10.37 13.89 2.27
N PHE A 167 9.13 13.74 1.83
CA PHE A 167 8.62 14.42 0.64
C PHE A 167 8.69 15.94 0.77
N LYS A 168 8.27 16.49 1.92
CA LYS A 168 8.36 17.93 2.20
C LYS A 168 9.81 18.42 2.17
N LYS A 169 10.74 17.70 2.82
CA LYS A 169 12.18 18.03 2.83
C LYS A 169 12.79 18.04 1.43
N GLN A 170 12.29 17.19 0.53
CA GLN A 170 12.76 17.08 -0.85
C GLN A 170 11.98 17.97 -1.83
N ASN A 171 11.16 18.90 -1.32
CA ASN A 171 10.30 19.78 -2.11
C ASN A 171 9.47 19.00 -3.16
N PHE A 172 8.89 17.88 -2.72
CA PHE A 172 8.09 16.95 -3.54
C PHE A 172 8.78 16.51 -4.84
N PHE A 173 10.11 16.53 -4.87
CA PHE A 173 10.94 16.18 -6.03
C PHE A 173 10.61 16.99 -7.30
N GLY A 174 10.09 18.22 -7.13
CA GLY A 174 9.69 19.10 -8.24
C GLY A 174 8.31 18.82 -8.85
N LEU A 175 7.53 17.91 -8.26
CA LEU A 175 6.10 17.79 -8.52
C LEU A 175 5.33 18.91 -7.80
N ASP A 176 4.13 19.22 -8.30
CA ASP A 176 3.21 20.11 -7.60
C ASP A 176 2.70 19.40 -6.33
N PRO A 177 2.89 19.97 -5.12
CA PRO A 177 2.40 19.38 -3.88
C PRO A 177 0.88 19.09 -3.90
N ALA A 178 0.09 19.87 -4.66
CA ALA A 178 -1.35 19.64 -4.79
C ALA A 178 -1.70 18.32 -5.48
N ASN A 179 -0.77 17.75 -6.25
CA ASN A 179 -0.93 16.50 -6.98
C ASN A 179 -0.25 15.31 -6.29
N VAL A 180 0.34 15.47 -5.11
CA VAL A 180 0.98 14.38 -4.35
C VAL A 180 0.16 14.06 -3.12
N HIS A 181 -0.45 12.87 -3.09
CA HIS A 181 -1.36 12.44 -2.04
C HIS A 181 -0.77 11.25 -1.30
N LEU A 182 -0.32 11.47 -0.06
CA LEU A 182 0.09 10.40 0.84
C LEU A 182 -1.10 10.02 1.73
N PHE A 183 -1.33 8.72 1.89
CA PHE A 183 -2.37 8.21 2.79
C PHE A 183 -1.93 6.87 3.39
N PRO A 184 -2.24 6.62 4.68
CA PRO A 184 -1.96 5.33 5.28
C PRO A 184 -2.95 4.27 4.78
N GLU A 185 -2.49 3.03 4.68
CA GLU A 185 -3.38 1.89 4.50
C GLU A 185 -4.33 1.74 5.70
N TYR A 186 -5.59 1.42 5.40
CA TYR A 186 -6.62 1.13 6.40
C TYR A 186 -6.68 -0.39 6.63
N LEU A 187 -6.89 -0.78 7.88
CA LEU A 187 -7.25 -2.15 8.28
C LEU A 187 -8.77 -2.31 8.15
#